data_AF-A0A960MVD9-F1
#
_entry.id   AF-A0A960MVD9-F1
#
_cell.length_a   1.000
_cell.length_b   1.000
_cell.length_c   1.000
_cell.angle_alpha   90.00
_cell.angle_beta   90.00
_cell.angle_gamma   90.00
#
_symmetry.space_group_name_H-M   'P 1'
#
loop_
_entity.id
_entity.type
_entity.pdbx_description
1 polymer ?
#
loop_
_entity_poly.entity_id
_entity_poly.type
_entity_poly.pdbx_seq_one_letter_code
_entity_poly.pdbx_strand_id
1 'polypeptide(L)'
;MPNTFWAQFAPRVSKTGSRMAWTAFLAFGSVTTANNQGLFSYLPGVGTENLVARKGDALPGGTISSILGEAINRDDQTAFRAALSNAPKSENEALVFAGNVVWNKGDLAANFDTMIPPGVRIVRLLKFWPIAGNKVIYLAKLGGPGVTSSNDCALFLWDQNGATEQETTLTLLREGDDACGCDCPKIGVIQRVDVEPTTGKYVVLASLTGNKAANQALFTGNASAGNVGAKRALRLPMQMIRKGTAYQAPTGETTRLLSLTLSETTDPAGAGAKGGPQVIEDDGNLVMGLMFTNRAKVLVKGKP
;
A
#
# COMPACT_ATOMS: atom_id res chain seq x y z
N MET A 1 17.17 15.22 -22.18
CA MET A 1 17.44 14.34 -23.33
C MET A 1 17.22 15.14 -24.62
N PRO A 2 18.26 15.48 -25.40
CA PRO A 2 18.09 16.26 -26.62
C PRO A 2 17.17 15.53 -27.62
N ASN A 3 16.21 16.23 -28.21
CA ASN A 3 15.32 15.71 -29.26
C ASN A 3 14.45 14.49 -28.87
N THR A 4 14.17 14.30 -27.58
CA THR A 4 13.18 13.31 -27.10
C THR A 4 11.89 14.01 -26.75
N PHE A 5 10.77 13.49 -27.26
CA PHE A 5 9.44 14.03 -27.01
C PHE A 5 8.57 13.02 -26.26
N TRP A 6 7.59 13.54 -25.53
CA TRP A 6 6.51 12.73 -24.98
C TRP A 6 5.56 12.34 -26.11
N ALA A 7 5.34 11.04 -26.28
CA ALA A 7 4.45 10.51 -27.30
C ALA A 7 3.06 10.22 -26.73
N GLN A 8 3.00 9.53 -25.60
CA GLN A 8 1.74 9.14 -24.96
C GLN A 8 1.91 9.09 -23.45
N PHE A 9 0.94 9.62 -22.71
CA PHE A 9 0.89 9.47 -21.26
C PHE A 9 0.12 8.22 -20.88
N ALA A 10 0.55 7.55 -19.80
CA ALA A 10 -0.33 6.61 -19.13
C ALA A 10 -1.58 7.38 -18.63
N PRO A 11 -2.78 6.80 -18.66
CA PRO A 11 -4.01 7.46 -18.22
C PRO A 11 -4.11 7.53 -16.69
N ARG A 12 -3.03 7.93 -16.03
CA ARG A 12 -2.89 8.07 -14.58
C ARG A 12 -1.76 9.05 -14.29
N VAL A 13 -1.92 9.81 -13.21
CA VAL A 13 -0.90 10.69 -12.65
C VAL A 13 -0.97 10.52 -11.15
N SER A 14 0.17 10.33 -10.50
CA SER A 14 0.26 10.37 -9.06
C SER A 14 0.45 11.79 -8.57
N LYS A 15 -0.28 12.18 -7.53
CA LYS A 15 -0.18 13.52 -6.96
C LYS A 15 -0.28 13.49 -5.44
N THR A 16 0.68 14.13 -4.78
CA THR A 16 0.69 14.37 -3.33
C THR A 16 1.09 15.81 -3.07
N GLY A 17 0.13 16.62 -2.60
CA GLY A 17 0.32 18.07 -2.50
C GLY A 17 0.60 18.71 -3.86
N SER A 18 1.75 19.38 -4.00
CA SER A 18 2.22 19.95 -5.27
C SER A 18 3.04 18.96 -6.12
N ARG A 19 3.45 17.82 -5.58
CA ARG A 19 4.31 16.86 -6.27
C ARG A 19 3.50 15.99 -7.21
N MET A 20 4.08 15.71 -8.38
CA MET A 20 3.48 14.85 -9.38
C MET A 20 4.49 13.80 -9.83
N ALA A 21 4.00 12.59 -10.09
CA ALA A 21 4.73 11.57 -10.83
C ALA A 21 3.85 10.98 -11.92
N TRP A 22 4.41 10.71 -13.09
CA TRP A 22 3.68 10.13 -14.21
C TRP A 22 4.58 9.29 -15.09
N THR A 23 3.97 8.30 -15.73
CA THR A 23 4.62 7.51 -16.76
C THR A 23 4.26 8.03 -18.16
N ALA A 24 5.26 8.17 -19.03
CA ALA A 24 5.06 8.51 -20.43
C ALA A 24 5.85 7.59 -21.36
N PHE A 25 5.27 7.27 -22.51
CA PHE A 25 5.98 6.73 -23.65
C PHE A 25 6.72 7.85 -24.37
N LEU A 26 7.93 7.52 -24.81
CA LEU A 26 8.87 8.45 -25.44
C LEU A 26 8.98 8.16 -26.93
N ALA A 27 9.30 9.18 -27.72
CA ALA A 27 9.58 9.04 -29.14
C ALA A 27 10.72 9.97 -29.60
N PHE A 28 11.23 9.67 -30.80
CA PHE A 28 12.31 10.38 -31.51
C PHE A 28 13.67 10.36 -30.80
N GLY A 29 14.69 10.94 -31.44
CA GLY A 29 16.06 10.93 -30.95
C GLY A 29 16.62 9.51 -30.84
N SER A 30 17.18 9.16 -29.68
CA SER A 30 17.74 7.83 -29.38
C SER A 30 16.73 6.85 -28.76
N VAL A 31 15.43 7.14 -28.84
CA VAL A 31 14.39 6.26 -28.28
C VAL A 31 14.19 5.03 -29.16
N THR A 32 14.23 3.85 -28.55
CA THR A 32 13.99 2.53 -29.17
C THR A 32 12.90 1.79 -28.39
N THR A 33 12.39 0.67 -28.92
CA THR A 33 11.43 -0.19 -28.19
C THR A 33 11.97 -0.71 -26.86
N ALA A 34 13.30 -0.76 -26.68
CA ALA A 34 13.94 -1.19 -25.44
C ALA A 34 13.96 -0.08 -24.37
N ASN A 35 13.70 1.19 -24.71
CA ASN A 35 13.81 2.32 -23.78
C ASN A 35 12.70 3.40 -23.95
N ASN A 36 11.59 3.05 -24.59
CA ASN A 36 10.52 3.97 -24.97
C ASN A 36 9.51 4.29 -23.87
N GLN A 37 9.81 4.04 -22.60
CA GLN A 37 8.95 4.38 -21.48
C GLN A 37 9.79 5.00 -20.37
N GLY A 38 9.35 6.12 -19.82
CA GLY A 38 9.97 6.81 -18.70
C GLY A 38 8.96 7.12 -17.60
N LEU A 39 9.45 7.10 -16.36
CA LEU A 39 8.77 7.62 -15.19
C LEU A 39 9.42 8.93 -14.79
N PHE A 40 8.59 9.94 -14.60
CA PHE A 40 9.01 11.31 -14.33
C PHE A 40 8.41 11.78 -13.01
N SER A 41 9.13 12.64 -12.29
CA SER A 41 8.62 13.42 -11.18
C SER A 41 8.77 14.92 -11.42
N TYR A 42 7.90 15.71 -10.81
CA TYR A 42 7.93 17.17 -10.91
C TYR A 42 7.42 17.85 -9.65
N LEU A 43 8.16 18.87 -9.25
CA LEU A 43 7.79 19.82 -8.20
C LEU A 43 7.62 21.22 -8.80
N PRO A 44 6.38 21.73 -8.94
CA PRO A 44 6.12 23.09 -9.38
C PRO A 44 6.88 24.11 -8.52
N GLY A 45 7.47 25.11 -9.17
CA GLY A 45 8.25 26.17 -8.52
C GLY A 45 9.74 25.86 -8.32
N VAL A 46 10.16 24.59 -8.35
CA VAL A 46 11.59 24.19 -8.34
C VAL A 46 12.14 24.05 -9.77
N GLY A 47 11.27 23.84 -10.75
CA GLY A 47 11.57 24.13 -12.16
C GLY A 47 12.31 23.05 -12.93
N THR A 48 12.42 21.83 -12.40
CA THR A 48 13.01 20.70 -13.15
C THR A 48 12.15 19.44 -13.05
N GLU A 49 11.78 18.93 -14.21
CA GLU A 49 11.33 17.54 -14.38
C GLU A 49 12.51 16.62 -14.12
N ASN A 50 12.28 15.57 -13.33
CA ASN A 50 13.28 14.56 -13.04
C ASN A 50 12.88 13.23 -13.69
N LEU A 51 13.79 12.63 -14.47
CA LEU A 51 13.64 11.25 -14.94
C LEU A 51 13.98 10.32 -13.76
N VAL A 52 12.97 9.67 -13.20
CA VAL A 52 13.12 8.77 -12.05
C VAL A 52 13.61 7.39 -12.48
N ALA A 53 13.03 6.85 -13.54
CA ALA A 53 13.38 5.54 -14.08
C ALA A 53 12.97 5.44 -15.55
N ARG A 54 13.63 4.56 -16.29
CA ARG A 54 13.37 4.31 -17.70
C ARG A 54 13.34 2.81 -17.98
N LYS A 55 12.50 2.40 -18.92
CA LYS A 55 12.58 1.08 -19.53
C LYS A 55 14.01 0.88 -20.07
N GLY A 56 14.57 -0.29 -19.83
CA GLY A 56 15.97 -0.61 -20.14
C GLY A 56 16.95 -0.33 -19.01
N ASP A 57 16.55 0.39 -17.95
CA ASP A 57 17.41 0.57 -16.78
C ASP A 57 17.57 -0.77 -16.03
N ALA A 58 18.78 -1.01 -15.51
CA ALA A 58 19.06 -2.18 -14.70
C ALA A 58 18.50 -2.01 -13.28
N LEU A 59 17.98 -3.10 -12.72
CA LEU A 59 17.60 -3.22 -11.32
C LEU A 59 18.17 -4.52 -10.74
N PRO A 60 18.38 -4.62 -9.42
CA PRO A 60 18.55 -5.91 -8.76
C PRO A 60 17.46 -6.90 -9.21
N GLY A 61 17.86 -8.02 -9.81
CA GLY A 61 16.96 -9.05 -10.31
C GLY A 61 16.61 -8.98 -11.81
N GLY A 62 16.96 -7.91 -12.55
CA GLY A 62 16.75 -7.86 -13.99
C GLY A 62 16.83 -6.47 -14.62
N THR A 63 16.15 -6.28 -15.75
CA THR A 63 16.09 -4.99 -16.46
C THR A 63 14.65 -4.55 -16.59
N ILE A 64 14.34 -3.27 -16.33
CA ILE A 64 12.97 -2.74 -16.44
C ILE A 64 12.44 -2.96 -17.85
N SER A 65 11.44 -3.83 -18.00
CA SER A 65 10.76 -4.10 -19.27
C SER A 65 9.49 -3.28 -19.42
N SER A 66 8.85 -2.91 -18.31
CA SER A 66 7.77 -1.92 -18.28
C SER A 66 7.56 -1.35 -16.88
N ILE A 67 7.09 -0.11 -16.82
CA ILE A 67 6.63 0.55 -15.61
C ILE A 67 5.12 0.35 -15.52
N LEU A 68 4.68 -0.41 -14.50
CA LEU A 68 3.32 -0.89 -14.37
C LEU A 68 2.42 0.11 -13.63
N GLY A 69 2.98 0.85 -12.66
CA GLY A 69 2.28 1.88 -11.91
C GLY A 69 3.22 2.68 -11.01
N GLU A 70 2.79 3.87 -10.62
CA GLU A 70 3.57 4.86 -9.90
C GLU A 70 2.77 5.54 -8.79
N ALA A 71 3.45 5.91 -7.71
CA ALA A 71 2.93 6.69 -6.61
C ALA A 71 4.03 7.61 -6.06
N ILE A 72 3.68 8.76 -5.49
CA ILE A 72 4.64 9.73 -4.93
C ILE A 72 4.24 10.17 -3.52
N ASN A 73 5.21 10.31 -2.62
CA ASN A 73 4.96 10.84 -1.27
C ASN A 73 5.23 12.35 -1.19
N ARG A 74 5.09 12.93 0.01
CA ARG A 74 5.33 14.35 0.26
C ARG A 74 6.81 14.76 0.23
N ASP A 75 7.73 13.80 0.25
CA ASP A 75 9.19 14.02 0.23
C ASP A 75 9.76 13.96 -1.20
N ASP A 76 8.88 13.98 -2.22
CA ASP A 76 9.25 13.83 -3.64
C ASP A 76 9.85 12.45 -3.99
N GLN A 77 9.55 11.45 -3.16
CA GLN A 77 10.02 10.09 -3.35
C GLN A 77 8.96 9.29 -4.07
N THR A 78 9.37 8.72 -5.20
CA THR A 78 8.48 7.95 -6.06
C THR A 78 8.65 6.46 -5.76
N ALA A 79 7.52 5.78 -5.54
CA ALA A 79 7.43 4.33 -5.61
C ALA A 79 6.86 3.92 -6.97
N PHE A 80 7.39 2.86 -7.56
CA PHE A 80 6.82 2.30 -8.77
C PHE A 80 6.95 0.78 -8.80
N ARG A 81 5.98 0.15 -9.48
CA ARG A 81 6.01 -1.27 -9.78
C ARG A 81 6.59 -1.44 -11.19
N ALA A 82 7.59 -2.30 -11.33
CA ALA A 82 8.22 -2.62 -12.60
C ALA A 82 8.00 -4.09 -12.96
N ALA A 83 7.76 -4.36 -14.24
CA ALA A 83 8.03 -5.69 -14.80
C ALA A 83 9.51 -5.75 -15.19
N LEU A 84 10.12 -6.91 -14.99
CA LEU A 84 11.52 -7.16 -15.30
C LEU A 84 11.64 -8.10 -16.50
N SER A 85 12.64 -7.82 -17.35
CA SER A 85 13.18 -8.75 -18.34
C SER A 85 14.49 -9.33 -17.82
N ASN A 86 14.95 -10.42 -18.44
CA ASN A 86 16.12 -11.19 -17.98
C ASN A 86 15.98 -11.75 -16.56
N ALA A 87 14.73 -11.91 -16.10
CA ALA A 87 14.37 -12.48 -14.80
C ALA A 87 13.47 -13.71 -14.99
N PRO A 88 13.57 -14.76 -14.15
CA PRO A 88 12.62 -15.86 -14.14
C PRO A 88 11.17 -15.36 -13.96
N LYS A 89 10.18 -16.07 -14.50
CA LYS A 89 8.75 -15.69 -14.38
C LYS A 89 8.26 -15.61 -12.92
N SER A 90 8.89 -16.37 -12.03
CA SER A 90 8.66 -16.30 -10.59
C SER A 90 9.20 -15.03 -9.94
N GLU A 91 10.05 -14.28 -10.63
CA GLU A 91 10.84 -13.16 -10.10
C GLU A 91 10.78 -11.88 -10.95
N ASN A 92 9.92 -11.88 -11.96
CA ASN A 92 9.90 -10.85 -13.01
C ASN A 92 9.15 -9.56 -12.66
N GLU A 93 9.03 -9.21 -11.39
CA GLU A 93 8.43 -7.94 -10.97
C GLU A 93 9.17 -7.38 -9.75
N ALA A 94 9.27 -6.06 -9.69
CA ALA A 94 9.86 -5.34 -8.56
C ALA A 94 8.92 -4.24 -8.06
N LEU A 95 8.98 -3.98 -6.74
CA LEU A 95 8.57 -2.70 -6.16
C LEU A 95 9.84 -1.90 -5.89
N VAL A 96 9.94 -0.73 -6.49
CA VAL A 96 11.07 0.18 -6.33
C VAL A 96 10.59 1.44 -5.63
N PHE A 97 11.40 1.98 -4.72
CA PHE A 97 11.10 3.23 -4.04
C PHE A 97 12.38 4.01 -3.75
N ALA A 98 12.38 5.30 -4.11
CA ALA A 98 13.53 6.18 -3.96
C ALA A 98 14.84 5.60 -4.56
N GLY A 99 14.72 4.84 -5.65
CA GLY A 99 15.84 4.16 -6.33
C GLY A 99 16.24 2.81 -5.74
N ASN A 100 15.70 2.42 -4.57
CA ASN A 100 15.97 1.13 -3.93
C ASN A 100 14.90 0.10 -4.32
N VAL A 101 15.32 -1.14 -4.55
CA VAL A 101 14.37 -2.26 -4.69
C VAL A 101 13.88 -2.63 -3.30
N VAL A 102 12.61 -2.32 -3.03
CA VAL A 102 11.92 -2.70 -1.79
C VAL A 102 11.67 -4.20 -1.75
N TRP A 103 11.40 -4.78 -2.92
CA TRP A 103 11.01 -6.17 -3.06
C TRP A 103 11.07 -6.62 -4.53
N ASN A 104 11.46 -7.88 -4.75
CA ASN A 104 11.30 -8.62 -5.98
C ASN A 104 10.35 -9.81 -5.81
N LYS A 105 9.56 -10.09 -6.84
CA LYS A 105 8.74 -11.29 -6.90
C LYS A 105 9.56 -12.53 -6.56
N GLY A 106 8.99 -13.43 -5.75
CA GLY A 106 9.70 -14.61 -5.29
C GLY A 106 10.60 -14.41 -4.07
N ASP A 107 10.86 -13.17 -3.60
CA ASP A 107 11.61 -12.94 -2.38
C ASP A 107 11.01 -13.68 -1.19
N LEU A 108 11.88 -14.19 -0.31
CA LEU A 108 11.50 -14.87 0.92
C LEU A 108 10.89 -13.85 1.89
N ALA A 109 9.61 -14.02 2.18
CA ALA A 109 8.90 -13.16 3.12
C ALA A 109 9.39 -13.33 4.56
N ALA A 110 9.98 -14.48 4.90
CA ALA A 110 10.61 -14.71 6.20
C ALA A 110 11.87 -13.85 6.43
N ASN A 111 12.50 -13.33 5.36
CA ASN A 111 13.61 -12.39 5.51
C ASN A 111 13.13 -11.00 5.99
N PHE A 112 11.83 -10.74 5.85
CA PHE A 112 11.22 -9.49 6.27
C PHE A 112 10.85 -9.54 7.74
N ASP A 113 10.16 -10.59 8.18
CA ASP A 113 9.60 -10.66 9.52
C ASP A 113 9.56 -12.10 10.03
N THR A 114 9.99 -12.30 11.28
CA THR A 114 10.01 -13.61 11.93
C THR A 114 8.61 -14.18 12.17
N MET A 115 7.57 -13.34 12.08
CA MET A 115 6.17 -13.76 12.11
C MET A 115 5.73 -14.53 10.86
N ILE A 116 6.52 -14.47 9.78
CA ILE A 116 6.27 -15.22 8.56
C ILE A 116 7.05 -16.54 8.59
N PRO A 117 6.37 -17.70 8.42
CA PRO A 117 7.06 -18.99 8.42
C PRO A 117 8.19 -19.07 7.39
N PRO A 118 9.29 -19.80 7.68
CA PRO A 118 10.37 -20.02 6.73
C PRO A 118 9.87 -20.61 5.41
N GLY A 119 10.47 -20.16 4.30
CA GLY A 119 10.14 -20.65 2.95
C GLY A 119 8.90 -20.01 2.30
N VAL A 120 8.13 -19.20 3.05
CA VAL A 120 7.07 -18.37 2.47
C VAL A 120 7.70 -17.28 1.60
N ARG A 121 7.11 -17.05 0.43
CA ARG A 121 7.53 -16.07 -0.56
C ARG A 121 6.42 -15.10 -0.86
N ILE A 122 6.76 -13.89 -1.27
CA ILE A 122 5.79 -12.99 -1.87
C ILE A 122 5.67 -13.35 -3.36
N VAL A 123 4.46 -13.65 -3.81
CA VAL A 123 4.20 -14.13 -5.18
C VAL A 123 3.54 -13.08 -6.07
N ARG A 124 2.97 -12.03 -5.47
CA ARG A 124 2.32 -10.94 -6.22
C ARG A 124 2.14 -9.70 -5.35
N LEU A 125 2.49 -8.54 -5.88
CA LEU A 125 2.10 -7.25 -5.31
C LEU A 125 0.64 -6.93 -5.66
N LEU A 126 -0.15 -6.55 -4.66
CA LEU A 126 -1.55 -6.13 -4.85
C LEU A 126 -1.68 -4.60 -4.86
N LYS A 127 -1.15 -3.94 -3.83
CA LYS A 127 -1.22 -2.48 -3.69
C LYS A 127 0.02 -1.92 -2.99
N PHE A 128 0.33 -0.64 -3.21
CA PHE A 128 1.44 0.05 -2.54
C PHE A 128 1.16 1.55 -2.34
N TRP A 129 1.72 2.11 -1.27
CA TRP A 129 1.61 3.50 -0.84
C TRP A 129 2.97 3.97 -0.32
N PRO A 130 3.70 4.82 -1.05
CA PRO A 130 4.85 5.52 -0.48
C PRO A 130 4.34 6.51 0.57
N ILE A 131 5.00 6.54 1.71
CA ILE A 131 4.72 7.47 2.80
C ILE A 131 5.99 8.27 3.12
N ALA A 132 5.86 9.41 3.78
CA ALA A 132 7.01 10.25 4.13
C ALA A 132 8.05 9.49 4.99
N GLY A 133 9.30 9.93 4.90
CA GLY A 133 10.41 9.43 5.69
C GLY A 133 10.92 8.05 5.26
N ASN A 134 11.18 7.84 3.96
CA ASN A 134 11.77 6.62 3.40
C ASN A 134 11.00 5.33 3.71
N LYS A 135 9.67 5.36 3.56
CA LYS A 135 8.81 4.22 3.90
C LYS A 135 7.82 3.92 2.79
N VAL A 136 7.44 2.63 2.69
CA VAL A 136 6.39 2.16 1.79
C VAL A 136 5.54 1.15 2.52
N ILE A 137 4.23 1.37 2.52
CA ILE A 137 3.27 0.32 2.88
C ILE A 137 2.89 -0.42 1.61
N TYR A 138 2.84 -1.75 1.65
CA TYR A 138 2.40 -2.55 0.52
C TYR A 138 1.62 -3.79 0.93
N LEU A 139 0.60 -4.10 0.14
CA LEU A 139 -0.24 -5.29 0.30
C LEU A 139 0.21 -6.32 -0.73
N ALA A 140 0.50 -7.54 -0.30
CA ALA A 140 0.99 -8.57 -1.20
C ALA A 140 0.39 -9.96 -0.90
N LYS A 141 0.34 -10.78 -1.95
CA LYS A 141 0.01 -12.20 -1.84
C LYS A 141 1.25 -13.01 -1.53
N LEU A 142 1.08 -13.97 -0.64
CA LEU A 142 2.06 -14.93 -0.18
C LEU A 142 1.86 -16.28 -0.87
N GLY A 143 2.91 -17.08 -0.92
CA GLY A 143 2.88 -18.47 -1.37
C GLY A 143 4.03 -19.27 -0.76
N GLY A 144 4.00 -20.58 -0.93
CA GLY A 144 4.99 -21.49 -0.35
C GLY A 144 4.40 -22.37 0.77
N PRO A 145 5.25 -23.08 1.52
CA PRO A 145 4.82 -24.04 2.53
C PRO A 145 3.90 -23.41 3.59
N GLY A 146 2.79 -24.07 3.91
CA GLY A 146 1.84 -23.62 4.93
C GLY A 146 0.98 -22.40 4.55
N VAL A 147 1.16 -21.84 3.34
CA VAL A 147 0.28 -20.80 2.80
C VAL A 147 -0.91 -21.44 2.11
N THR A 148 -2.10 -20.98 2.47
CA THR A 148 -3.41 -21.42 2.02
C THR A 148 -4.25 -20.18 1.71
N SER A 149 -5.43 -20.34 1.11
CA SER A 149 -6.33 -19.21 0.83
C SER A 149 -6.84 -18.47 2.07
N SER A 150 -6.60 -18.98 3.28
CA SER A 150 -6.98 -18.29 4.53
C SER A 150 -5.84 -17.51 5.17
N ASN A 151 -4.63 -17.53 4.59
CA ASN A 151 -3.45 -16.83 5.12
C ASN A 151 -2.45 -16.39 4.03
N ASP A 152 -2.96 -16.15 2.82
CA ASP A 152 -2.17 -15.83 1.63
C ASP A 152 -2.05 -14.33 1.36
N CYS A 153 -2.55 -13.43 2.23
CA CYS A 153 -2.38 -11.99 2.07
C CYS A 153 -1.78 -11.36 3.32
N ALA A 154 -0.84 -10.44 3.13
CA ALA A 154 -0.24 -9.66 4.21
C ALA A 154 0.02 -8.20 3.78
N LEU A 155 -0.16 -7.31 4.75
CA LEU A 155 0.18 -5.90 4.67
C LEU A 155 1.53 -5.69 5.34
N PHE A 156 2.48 -5.14 4.60
CA PHE A 156 3.84 -4.89 5.03
C PHE A 156 4.14 -3.40 5.08
N LEU A 157 5.09 -3.03 5.94
CA LEU A 157 5.76 -1.74 5.97
C LEU A 157 7.24 -1.98 5.71
N TRP A 158 7.75 -1.50 4.58
CA TRP A 158 9.18 -1.33 4.38
C TRP A 158 9.61 0.04 4.92
N ASP A 159 10.68 0.06 5.70
CA ASP A 159 11.22 1.25 6.36
C ASP A 159 12.74 1.25 6.30
N GLN A 160 13.29 2.28 5.66
CA GLN A 160 14.71 2.60 5.66
C GLN A 160 14.92 3.80 6.59
N ASN A 161 15.10 3.52 7.88
CA ASN A 161 15.30 4.54 8.93
C ASN A 161 16.69 5.21 8.80
N GLY A 162 16.86 6.08 7.81
CA GLY A 162 18.09 6.83 7.61
C GLY A 162 19.20 6.06 6.89
N ALA A 163 20.28 6.76 6.56
CA ALA A 163 21.34 6.27 5.66
C ALA A 163 22.22 5.15 6.25
N THR A 164 22.15 4.90 7.56
CA THR A 164 23.01 3.95 8.29
C THR A 164 22.27 2.79 8.93
N GLU A 165 20.93 2.76 8.88
CA GLU A 165 20.15 1.67 9.45
C GLU A 165 19.81 0.62 8.39
N GLN A 166 19.78 -0.64 8.84
CA GLN A 166 19.39 -1.77 8.01
C GLN A 166 17.94 -1.58 7.53
N GLU A 167 17.70 -1.83 6.25
CA GLU A 167 16.34 -1.88 5.72
C GLU A 167 15.54 -2.92 6.49
N THR A 168 14.37 -2.51 6.99
CA THR A 168 13.49 -3.42 7.72
C THR A 168 12.16 -3.51 7.02
N THR A 169 11.57 -4.70 7.08
CA THR A 169 10.18 -4.87 6.66
C THR A 169 9.40 -5.42 7.85
N LEU A 170 8.22 -4.86 8.09
CA LEU A 170 7.36 -5.20 9.21
C LEU A 170 6.03 -5.72 8.67
N THR A 171 5.58 -6.89 9.11
CA THR A 171 4.19 -7.32 8.89
C THR A 171 3.28 -6.50 9.79
N LEU A 172 2.41 -5.69 9.19
CA LEU A 172 1.41 -4.88 9.89
C LEU A 172 0.15 -5.69 10.19
N LEU A 173 -0.33 -6.47 9.22
CA LEU A 173 -1.51 -7.31 9.35
C LEU A 173 -1.43 -8.45 8.35
N ARG A 174 -1.90 -9.64 8.73
CA ARG A 174 -1.92 -10.81 7.84
C ARG A 174 -3.18 -11.63 8.03
N GLU A 175 -3.68 -12.20 6.93
CA GLU A 175 -4.79 -13.16 6.97
C GLU A 175 -4.40 -14.42 7.75
N GLY A 176 -5.32 -14.95 8.55
CA GLY A 176 -5.11 -16.12 9.40
C GLY A 176 -4.51 -15.84 10.77
N ASP A 177 -3.95 -14.65 10.98
CA ASP A 177 -3.47 -14.18 12.28
C ASP A 177 -4.64 -13.72 13.15
N ASP A 178 -4.45 -13.72 14.47
CA ASP A 178 -5.47 -13.30 15.41
C ASP A 178 -5.67 -11.77 15.36
N ALA A 179 -6.93 -11.34 15.33
CA ALA A 179 -7.31 -9.94 15.48
C ALA A 179 -7.26 -9.57 16.97
N CYS A 180 -6.17 -8.95 17.41
CA CYS A 180 -6.01 -8.48 18.78
C CYS A 180 -7.15 -7.53 19.21
N GLY A 181 -7.58 -7.63 20.48
CA GLY A 181 -8.52 -6.69 21.12
C GLY A 181 -9.99 -7.15 21.24
N CYS A 182 -10.29 -8.43 21.05
CA CYS A 182 -11.63 -9.04 21.15
C CYS A 182 -11.52 -10.52 21.55
N ASP A 183 -12.56 -11.34 21.34
CA ASP A 183 -12.60 -12.82 21.42
C ASP A 183 -11.60 -13.53 20.47
N CYS A 184 -10.51 -12.85 20.07
CA CYS A 184 -9.45 -13.26 19.16
C CYS A 184 -9.94 -13.97 17.88
N PRO A 185 -10.90 -13.41 17.11
CA PRO A 185 -11.20 -13.98 15.81
C PRO A 185 -9.99 -13.80 14.88
N LYS A 186 -9.84 -14.67 13.88
CA LYS A 186 -8.76 -14.51 12.89
C LYS A 186 -9.13 -13.48 11.84
N ILE A 187 -8.13 -12.79 11.30
CA ILE A 187 -8.26 -11.98 10.08
C ILE A 187 -8.62 -12.93 8.93
N GLY A 188 -9.80 -12.77 8.35
CA GLY A 188 -10.27 -13.61 7.24
C GLY A 188 -9.74 -13.11 5.90
N VAL A 189 -10.11 -11.89 5.52
CA VAL A 189 -9.73 -11.25 4.25
C VAL A 189 -9.39 -9.79 4.52
N ILE A 190 -8.27 -9.31 4.00
CA ILE A 190 -7.96 -7.87 3.96
C ILE A 190 -8.76 -7.26 2.80
N GLN A 191 -9.89 -6.62 3.12
CA GLN A 191 -10.86 -6.15 2.13
C GLN A 191 -10.46 -4.81 1.52
N ARG A 192 -9.99 -3.88 2.36
CA ARG A 192 -9.56 -2.55 1.93
C ARG A 192 -8.41 -2.08 2.81
N VAL A 193 -7.47 -1.39 2.17
CA VAL A 193 -6.42 -0.64 2.83
C VAL A 193 -6.40 0.75 2.20
N ASP A 194 -6.23 1.77 3.03
CA ASP A 194 -5.87 3.11 2.57
C ASP A 194 -4.84 3.73 3.51
N VAL A 195 -4.01 4.60 2.96
CA VAL A 195 -2.83 5.15 3.64
C VAL A 195 -2.71 6.62 3.31
N GLU A 196 -2.58 7.45 4.34
CA GLU A 196 -2.29 8.86 4.17
C GLU A 196 -0.77 9.05 3.96
N PRO A 197 -0.35 9.62 2.81
CA PRO A 197 1.05 9.61 2.38
C PRO A 197 1.97 10.55 3.17
N THR A 198 1.44 11.51 3.92
CA THR A 198 2.23 12.46 4.71
C THR A 198 2.64 11.90 6.06
N THR A 199 1.70 11.32 6.78
CA THR A 199 1.82 10.96 8.18
C THR A 199 2.07 9.47 8.35
N GLY A 200 1.75 8.65 7.34
CA GLY A 200 1.83 7.20 7.44
C GLY A 200 0.70 6.60 8.27
N LYS A 201 -0.35 7.37 8.58
CA LYS A 201 -1.59 6.82 9.13
C LYS A 201 -2.26 5.95 8.09
N TYR A 202 -2.79 4.82 8.53
CA TYR A 202 -3.43 3.89 7.63
C TYR A 202 -4.65 3.25 8.28
N VAL A 203 -5.56 2.80 7.43
CA VAL A 203 -6.78 2.11 7.82
C VAL A 203 -6.89 0.81 7.05
N VAL A 204 -7.36 -0.23 7.74
CA VAL A 204 -7.61 -1.55 7.16
C VAL A 204 -9.03 -1.97 7.50
N LEU A 205 -9.84 -2.25 6.47
CA LEU A 205 -11.10 -2.96 6.63
C LEU A 205 -10.83 -4.43 6.35
N ALA A 206 -11.12 -5.30 7.31
CA ALA A 206 -10.94 -6.74 7.17
C ALA A 206 -12.19 -7.50 7.59
N SER A 207 -12.44 -8.63 6.93
CA SER A 207 -13.38 -9.60 7.46
C SER A 207 -12.73 -10.40 8.59
N LEU A 208 -13.54 -10.90 9.51
CA LEU A 208 -13.13 -11.74 10.63
C LEU A 208 -13.75 -13.13 10.50
N THR A 209 -13.01 -14.16 10.89
CA THR A 209 -13.55 -15.53 10.96
C THR A 209 -14.47 -15.72 12.16
N GLY A 210 -15.27 -16.78 12.16
CA GLY A 210 -16.13 -17.14 13.30
C GLY A 210 -17.53 -16.51 13.21
N ASN A 211 -17.85 -15.59 14.14
CA ASN A 211 -19.21 -15.08 14.33
C ASN A 211 -19.69 -14.24 13.13
N LYS A 212 -20.71 -14.73 12.39
CA LYS A 212 -21.33 -14.04 11.24
C LYS A 212 -21.91 -12.65 11.57
N ALA A 213 -22.37 -12.45 12.81
CA ALA A 213 -22.86 -11.16 13.26
C ALA A 213 -21.74 -10.15 13.57
N ALA A 214 -20.50 -10.63 13.76
CA ALA A 214 -19.33 -9.82 14.11
C ALA A 214 -18.10 -10.15 13.26
N ASN A 215 -18.34 -10.34 11.96
CA ASN A 215 -17.38 -10.85 10.97
C ASN A 215 -16.65 -9.75 10.17
N GLN A 216 -16.61 -8.51 10.67
CA GLN A 216 -15.93 -7.41 9.99
C GLN A 216 -15.45 -6.41 11.03
N ALA A 217 -14.24 -5.88 10.84
CA ALA A 217 -13.67 -4.86 11.68
C ALA A 217 -12.85 -3.84 10.89
N LEU A 218 -12.83 -2.62 11.42
CA LEU A 218 -11.99 -1.53 10.98
C LEU A 218 -10.81 -1.43 11.93
N PHE A 219 -9.61 -1.44 11.38
CA PHE A 219 -8.36 -1.27 12.10
C PHE A 219 -7.68 0.01 11.65
N THR A 220 -7.00 0.69 12.56
CA THR A 220 -6.19 1.87 12.23
C THR A 220 -4.81 1.73 12.83
N GLY A 221 -3.79 2.22 12.13
CA GLY A 221 -2.42 2.27 12.64
C GLY A 221 -1.68 3.49 12.13
N ASN A 222 -0.43 3.62 12.57
CA ASN A 222 0.46 4.69 12.14
C ASN A 222 1.86 4.12 11.90
N ALA A 223 2.26 3.98 10.64
CA ALA A 223 3.57 3.44 10.25
C ALA A 223 4.74 4.32 10.72
N SER A 224 4.48 5.60 10.99
CA SER A 224 5.48 6.55 11.49
C SER A 224 5.56 6.57 13.03
N ALA A 225 4.68 5.85 13.74
CA ALA A 225 4.72 5.82 15.20
C ALA A 225 5.79 4.85 15.71
N GLY A 226 6.72 5.30 16.54
CA GLY A 226 7.75 4.43 17.13
C GLY A 226 8.92 4.11 16.18
N ASN A 227 9.56 2.95 16.38
CA ASN A 227 10.76 2.52 15.65
C ASN A 227 10.73 1.02 15.34
N VAL A 228 11.75 0.53 14.63
CA VAL A 228 11.89 -0.88 14.22
C VAL A 228 12.22 -1.84 15.37
N GLY A 229 12.67 -1.31 16.51
CA GLY A 229 13.04 -2.08 17.71
C GLY A 229 11.91 -2.14 18.74
N ALA A 230 12.22 -1.74 19.98
CA ALA A 230 11.32 -1.87 21.12
C ALA A 230 9.95 -1.19 20.97
N LYS A 231 9.83 -0.20 20.07
CA LYS A 231 8.56 0.52 19.82
C LYS A 231 7.83 0.05 18.56
N ARG A 232 8.19 -1.13 18.02
CA ARG A 232 7.56 -1.76 16.85
C ARG A 232 6.05 -1.89 17.00
N ALA A 233 5.57 -2.21 18.21
CA ALA A 233 4.14 -2.39 18.48
C ALA A 233 3.30 -1.12 18.22
N LEU A 234 3.88 0.08 18.31
CA LEU A 234 3.18 1.34 18.03
C LEU A 234 2.83 1.51 16.54
N ARG A 235 3.49 0.75 15.66
CA ARG A 235 3.23 0.76 14.21
C ARG A 235 2.09 -0.17 13.82
N LEU A 236 1.78 -1.16 14.66
CA LEU A 236 0.77 -2.18 14.38
C LEU A 236 -0.64 -1.59 14.48
N PRO A 237 -1.58 -2.10 13.68
CA PRO A 237 -2.93 -1.58 13.67
C PRO A 237 -3.72 -2.08 14.88
N MET A 238 -4.60 -1.23 15.39
CA MET A 238 -5.53 -1.55 16.47
C MET A 238 -6.96 -1.57 15.95
N GLN A 239 -7.79 -2.48 16.48
CA GLN A 239 -9.20 -2.54 16.15
C GLN A 239 -9.93 -1.32 16.73
N MET A 240 -10.64 -0.58 15.87
CA MET A 240 -11.40 0.60 16.27
C MET A 240 -12.90 0.30 16.32
N ILE A 241 -13.46 -0.21 15.23
CA ILE A 241 -14.89 -0.50 15.10
C ILE A 241 -15.07 -1.94 14.65
N ARG A 242 -16.07 -2.62 15.22
CA ARG A 242 -16.43 -4.00 14.86
C ARG A 242 -17.92 -4.12 14.58
N LYS A 243 -18.25 -4.79 13.48
CA LYS A 243 -19.63 -5.19 13.18
C LYS A 243 -20.18 -6.02 14.35
N GLY A 244 -21.47 -5.88 14.64
CA GLY A 244 -22.17 -6.58 15.71
C GLY A 244 -22.08 -5.89 17.08
N THR A 245 -21.11 -5.01 17.28
CA THR A 245 -21.00 -4.15 18.48
C THR A 245 -22.06 -3.05 18.45
N ALA A 246 -22.58 -2.71 19.62
CA ALA A 246 -23.54 -1.62 19.76
C ALA A 246 -22.81 -0.27 19.83
N TYR A 247 -23.27 0.71 19.05
CA TYR A 247 -22.78 2.08 19.08
C TYR A 247 -23.97 3.04 19.14
N GLN A 248 -23.71 4.27 19.57
CA GLN A 248 -24.71 5.34 19.47
C GLN A 248 -24.85 5.75 18.00
N ALA A 249 -26.01 5.48 17.41
CA ALA A 249 -26.33 5.96 16.07
C ALA A 249 -26.59 7.49 16.11
N PRO A 250 -26.53 8.18 14.97
CA PRO A 250 -26.84 9.61 14.91
C PRO A 250 -28.25 10.00 15.37
N THR A 251 -29.18 9.04 15.47
CA THR A 251 -30.50 9.23 16.08
C THR A 251 -30.47 9.30 17.62
N GLY A 252 -29.30 9.09 18.24
CA GLY A 252 -29.11 9.05 19.69
C GLY A 252 -29.30 7.67 20.31
N GLU A 253 -29.89 6.71 19.58
CA GLU A 253 -30.13 5.34 20.04
C GLU A 253 -28.87 4.47 19.99
N THR A 254 -28.67 3.64 21.01
CA THR A 254 -27.64 2.59 20.99
C THR A 254 -28.16 1.38 20.20
N THR A 255 -27.52 1.09 19.07
CA THR A 255 -27.95 0.04 18.14
C THR A 255 -26.75 -0.68 17.53
N ARG A 256 -26.93 -1.93 17.10
CA ARG A 256 -25.81 -2.76 16.61
C ARG A 256 -25.39 -2.35 15.21
N LEU A 257 -24.09 -2.33 14.98
CA LEU A 257 -23.52 -2.10 13.66
C LEU A 257 -23.71 -3.34 12.77
N LEU A 258 -24.33 -3.17 11.61
CA LEU A 258 -24.57 -4.23 10.61
C LEU A 258 -23.52 -4.30 9.52
N SER A 259 -22.97 -3.16 9.08
CA SER A 259 -21.92 -3.15 8.06
C SER A 259 -21.03 -1.93 8.14
N LEU A 260 -19.78 -2.13 7.73
CA LEU A 260 -18.76 -1.12 7.53
C LEU A 260 -18.40 -1.07 6.04
N THR A 261 -18.27 0.14 5.49
CA THR A 261 -17.82 0.34 4.11
C THR A 261 -16.85 1.51 4.04
N LEU A 262 -15.82 1.34 3.22
CA LEU A 262 -14.88 2.40 2.85
C LEU A 262 -14.98 2.59 1.34
N SER A 263 -14.92 3.83 0.88
CA SER A 263 -14.88 4.12 -0.55
C SER A 263 -13.61 3.53 -1.18
N GLU A 264 -13.75 2.98 -2.39
CA GLU A 264 -12.66 2.36 -3.12
C GLU A 264 -12.31 3.11 -4.39
N THR A 265 -11.05 3.51 -4.48
CA THR A 265 -10.37 3.78 -5.75
C THR A 265 -9.76 2.48 -6.26
N THR A 266 -10.10 2.09 -7.49
CA THR A 266 -9.47 0.97 -8.17
C THR A 266 -8.27 1.47 -8.97
N ASP A 267 -7.14 0.79 -8.83
CA ASP A 267 -5.99 0.95 -9.71
C ASP A 267 -5.50 -0.44 -10.13
N PRO A 268 -5.55 -0.77 -11.44
CA PRO A 268 -5.07 -2.07 -11.92
C PRO A 268 -3.59 -2.35 -11.61
N ALA A 269 -2.77 -1.31 -11.45
CA ALA A 269 -1.36 -1.41 -11.10
C ALA A 269 -1.12 -1.51 -9.58
N GLY A 270 -2.12 -1.16 -8.76
CA GLY A 270 -2.06 -1.21 -7.30
C GLY A 270 -1.57 0.07 -6.62
N ALA A 271 -1.33 1.16 -7.36
CA ALA A 271 -0.87 2.41 -6.77
C ALA A 271 -1.98 3.11 -5.95
N GLY A 272 -1.70 3.37 -4.67
CA GLY A 272 -2.69 3.91 -3.73
C GLY A 272 -2.69 5.44 -3.56
N ALA A 273 -1.56 6.12 -3.75
CA ALA A 273 -1.41 7.57 -3.56
C ALA A 273 -1.49 8.38 -4.88
N LYS A 274 -2.36 7.97 -5.81
CA LYS A 274 -2.38 8.50 -7.17
C LYS A 274 -3.19 9.80 -7.37
N GLY A 275 -3.28 10.65 -6.34
CA GLY A 275 -4.12 11.85 -6.37
C GLY A 275 -5.64 11.61 -6.47
N GLY A 276 -6.08 10.35 -6.33
CA GLY A 276 -7.50 9.99 -6.22
C GLY A 276 -8.06 10.24 -4.81
N PRO A 277 -9.39 10.14 -4.62
CA PRO A 277 -9.99 10.25 -3.30
C PRO A 277 -9.40 9.23 -2.32
N GLN A 278 -9.04 9.70 -1.13
CA GLN A 278 -8.61 8.87 0.00
C GLN A 278 -9.69 8.90 1.08
N VAL A 279 -9.81 7.81 1.83
CA VAL A 279 -10.77 7.73 2.95
C VAL A 279 -10.19 8.19 4.28
N ILE A 280 -8.90 8.55 4.32
CA ILE A 280 -8.18 8.94 5.52
C ILE A 280 -7.49 10.30 5.33
N GLU A 281 -7.63 11.18 6.31
CA GLU A 281 -6.97 12.50 6.39
C GLU A 281 -5.68 12.44 7.21
N ASP A 282 -4.86 13.50 7.13
CA ASP A 282 -3.57 13.60 7.82
C ASP A 282 -3.70 13.60 9.35
N ASP A 283 -4.81 14.10 9.88
CA ASP A 283 -5.14 14.05 11.31
C ASP A 283 -5.69 12.67 11.75
N GLY A 284 -5.93 11.75 10.81
CA GLY A 284 -6.45 10.41 11.02
C GLY A 284 -7.98 10.31 11.01
N ASN A 285 -8.70 11.38 10.68
CA ASN A 285 -10.12 11.30 10.41
C ASN A 285 -10.38 10.40 9.22
N LEU A 286 -11.47 9.66 9.30
CA LEU A 286 -11.90 8.73 8.28
C LEU A 286 -13.26 9.14 7.72
N VAL A 287 -13.49 8.86 6.44
CA VAL A 287 -14.83 8.88 5.83
C VAL A 287 -15.27 7.44 5.62
N MET A 288 -16.33 7.02 6.31
CA MET A 288 -16.83 5.65 6.27
C MET A 288 -18.35 5.58 6.25
N GLY A 289 -18.90 4.58 5.53
CA GLY A 289 -20.32 4.27 5.55
C GLY A 289 -20.63 3.24 6.62
N LEU A 290 -21.53 3.59 7.54
CA LEU A 290 -22.04 2.70 8.58
C LEU A 290 -23.51 2.38 8.33
N MET A 291 -23.90 1.13 8.59
CA MET A 291 -25.32 0.72 8.62
C MET A 291 -25.62 0.06 9.95
N PHE A 292 -26.75 0.39 10.57
CA PHE A 292 -27.17 -0.11 11.87
C PHE A 292 -28.40 -1.01 11.80
N THR A 293 -28.66 -1.77 12.87
CA THR A 293 -29.83 -2.67 12.98
C THR A 293 -31.17 -1.96 12.90
N ASN A 294 -31.25 -0.69 13.32
CA ASN A 294 -32.44 0.15 13.14
C ASN A 294 -32.57 0.73 11.71
N ARG A 295 -31.78 0.22 10.76
CA ARG A 295 -31.73 0.62 9.34
C ARG A 295 -31.20 2.03 9.09
N ALA A 296 -30.67 2.72 10.11
CA ALA A 296 -29.93 3.96 9.89
C ALA A 296 -28.69 3.68 9.01
N LYS A 297 -28.53 4.47 7.94
CA LYS A 297 -27.34 4.48 7.08
C LYS A 297 -26.72 5.85 7.17
N VAL A 298 -25.46 5.91 7.57
CA VAL A 298 -24.81 7.18 7.87
C VAL A 298 -23.41 7.20 7.28
N LEU A 299 -23.05 8.34 6.70
CA LEU A 299 -21.70 8.64 6.30
C LEU A 299 -21.05 9.40 7.46
N VAL A 300 -20.07 8.80 8.10
CA VAL A 300 -19.36 9.40 9.24
C VAL A 300 -18.05 9.97 8.74
N LYS A 301 -17.77 11.22 9.12
CA LYS A 301 -16.44 11.82 9.06
C LYS A 301 -15.91 12.01 10.47
N GLY A 302 -14.77 11.42 10.80
CA GLY A 302 -14.12 11.63 12.10
C GLY A 302 -13.20 10.48 12.50
N LYS A 303 -12.67 10.55 13.71
CA LYS A 303 -11.96 9.43 14.33
C LYS A 303 -12.97 8.43 14.86
N PRO A 304 -12.84 7.15 14.52
CA PRO A 304 -13.66 6.09 15.09
C PRO A 304 -13.44 5.94 16.60
#